data_AF-A0A4W5RFF1-F1
#
_entry.id   AF-A0A4W5RFF1-F1
#
_cell.length_a   1.000
_cell.length_b   1.000
_cell.length_c   1.000
_cell.angle_alpha   90.00
_cell.angle_beta   90.00
_cell.angle_gamma   90.00
#
_symmetry.space_group_name_H-M   'P 1'
#
loop_
_entity.id
_entity.type
_entity.pdbx_description
1 polymer ?
#
loop_
_entity_poly.entity_id
_entity_poly.type
_entity_poly.pdbx_seq_one_letter_code
_entity_poly.pdbx_strand_id
1 'polypeptide(L)'
;MKTVALLFSFAFVLVFTAPTDESIQLHTISYEANKILNGGLEFQALLDSLVPAGFNQDRCRADGPEDFCIAETILSAISHTQFGIPLNTLSKIRRVLNQYNKFHPTNCTVKENDDEEQLHDLLTNLCICSQVVNSQLC
;
A
#
# COMPACT_ATOMS: atom_id res chain seq x y z
N MET A 1 -26.84 50.50 -19.02
CA MET A 1 -26.26 49.34 -18.30
C MET A 1 -25.70 48.39 -19.36
N LYS A 2 -24.41 48.07 -19.32
CA LYS A 2 -23.76 47.14 -20.27
C LYS A 2 -23.64 45.78 -19.58
N THR A 3 -24.33 44.78 -20.12
CA THR A 3 -24.30 43.40 -19.62
C THR A 3 -23.00 42.75 -20.09
N VAL A 4 -22.10 42.42 -19.16
CA VAL A 4 -20.91 41.62 -19.43
C VAL A 4 -21.27 40.18 -19.16
N ALA A 5 -21.34 39.36 -20.20
CA ALA A 5 -21.48 37.92 -20.07
C ALA A 5 -20.10 37.32 -19.75
N LEU A 6 -19.92 36.91 -18.50
CA LEU A 6 -18.78 36.09 -18.07
C LEU A 6 -19.01 34.66 -18.53
N LEU A 7 -18.32 34.25 -19.59
CA LEU A 7 -18.21 32.86 -19.98
C LEU A 7 -17.13 32.21 -19.11
N PHE A 8 -17.55 31.48 -18.08
CA PHE A 8 -16.67 30.59 -17.33
C PHE A 8 -16.36 29.37 -18.20
N SER A 9 -15.19 29.38 -18.85
CA SER A 9 -14.62 28.17 -19.43
C SER A 9 -14.14 27.26 -18.30
N PHE A 10 -14.94 26.25 -17.95
CA PHE A 10 -14.46 25.12 -17.16
C PHE A 10 -13.56 24.28 -18.06
N ALA A 11 -12.25 24.45 -17.92
CA ALA A 11 -11.31 23.47 -18.42
C ALA A 11 -11.47 22.20 -17.59
N PHE A 12 -12.31 21.27 -18.05
CA PHE A 12 -12.18 19.87 -17.66
C PHE A 12 -10.83 19.42 -18.19
N VAL A 13 -9.81 19.50 -17.34
CA VAL A 13 -8.57 18.76 -17.57
C VAL A 13 -8.97 17.29 -17.38
N LEU A 14 -9.38 16.65 -18.47
CA LEU A 14 -9.33 15.20 -18.58
C LEU A 14 -7.86 14.86 -18.54
N VAL A 15 -7.34 14.69 -17.33
CA VAL A 15 -6.05 14.05 -17.12
C VAL A 15 -6.27 12.60 -17.55
N PHE A 16 -6.06 12.32 -18.83
CA PHE A 16 -5.71 10.99 -19.27
C PHE A 16 -4.31 10.73 -18.73
N THR A 17 -4.20 10.48 -17.42
CA THR A 17 -3.05 9.75 -16.90
C THR A 17 -3.10 8.42 -17.64
N ALA A 18 -2.02 8.08 -18.35
CA ALA A 18 -1.82 6.70 -18.78
C ALA A 18 -2.12 5.80 -17.57
N PRO A 19 -2.86 4.69 -17.71
CA PRO A 19 -3.09 3.81 -16.58
C PRO A 19 -1.73 3.30 -16.12
N THR A 20 -1.16 3.90 -15.07
CA THR A 20 -0.46 3.13 -14.07
C THR A 20 -1.54 2.29 -13.44
N ASP A 21 -1.85 1.17 -14.10
CA ASP A 21 -3.04 0.40 -13.81
C ASP A 21 -3.01 0.03 -12.33
N GLU A 22 -3.83 0.71 -11.54
CA GLU A 22 -3.95 0.50 -10.10
C GLU A 22 -4.23 -0.98 -9.84
N SER A 23 -4.93 -1.64 -10.77
CA SER A 23 -5.11 -3.09 -10.75
C SER A 23 -3.79 -3.85 -10.81
N ILE A 24 -2.86 -3.47 -11.69
CA ILE A 24 -1.52 -4.08 -11.77
C ILE A 24 -0.74 -3.84 -10.47
N GLN A 25 -0.86 -2.65 -9.87
CA GLN A 25 -0.17 -2.33 -8.62
C GLN A 25 -0.71 -3.18 -7.46
N LEU A 26 -2.03 -3.22 -7.27
CA LEU A 26 -2.70 -3.99 -6.23
C LEU A 26 -2.51 -5.50 -6.43
N HIS A 27 -2.56 -5.97 -7.68
CA HIS A 27 -2.22 -7.35 -8.01
C HIS A 27 -0.76 -7.67 -7.66
N THR A 28 0.17 -6.76 -7.95
CA THR A 28 1.59 -6.95 -7.60
C THR A 28 1.80 -6.99 -6.09
N ILE A 29 1.14 -6.12 -5.33
CA ILE A 29 1.23 -6.11 -3.86
C ILE A 29 0.74 -7.45 -3.31
N SER A 30 -0.46 -7.88 -3.69
CA SER A 30 -1.03 -9.16 -3.21
C SER A 30 -0.20 -10.37 -3.64
N TYR A 31 0.27 -10.42 -4.89
CA TYR A 31 1.10 -11.51 -5.40
C TYR A 31 2.42 -11.64 -4.63
N GLU A 32 3.16 -10.55 -4.45
CA GLU A 32 4.45 -10.56 -3.75
C GLU A 32 4.29 -10.81 -2.24
N ALA A 33 3.24 -10.28 -1.60
CA ALA A 33 2.93 -10.60 -0.20
C ALA A 33 2.63 -12.09 -0.02
N ASN A 34 1.80 -12.66 -0.89
CA ASN A 34 1.47 -14.08 -0.87
C ASN A 34 2.69 -14.97 -1.10
N LYS A 35 3.65 -14.52 -1.93
CA LYS A 35 4.93 -15.22 -2.14
C LYS A 35 5.77 -15.28 -0.86
N ILE A 36 5.86 -14.20 -0.09
CA ILE A 36 6.56 -14.20 1.22
C ILE A 36 5.85 -15.15 2.19
N LEU A 37 4.54 -15.00 2.34
CA LEU A 37 3.72 -15.77 3.29
C LEU A 37 3.81 -17.29 3.05
N ASN A 38 3.95 -17.72 1.79
CA ASN A 38 4.01 -19.13 1.41
C ASN A 38 5.42 -19.64 1.05
N GLY A 39 6.47 -18.82 1.17
CA GLY A 39 7.83 -19.23 0.79
C GLY A 39 8.53 -20.17 1.78
N GLY A 40 7.89 -20.47 2.92
CA GLY A 40 8.39 -21.42 3.91
C GLY A 40 9.53 -20.87 4.76
N LEU A 41 10.45 -21.76 5.20
CA LEU A 41 11.47 -21.44 6.20
C LEU A 41 12.41 -20.29 5.81
N GLU A 42 12.57 -20.00 4.51
CA GLU A 42 13.41 -18.90 4.04
C GLU A 42 12.90 -17.52 4.48
N PHE A 43 11.59 -17.36 4.70
CA PHE A 43 10.98 -16.10 5.16
C PHE A 43 10.60 -16.12 6.63
N GLN A 44 10.75 -17.24 7.35
CA GLN A 44 10.25 -17.38 8.71
C GLN A 44 10.78 -16.31 9.65
N ALA A 45 12.10 -16.08 9.65
CA ALA A 45 12.72 -15.06 10.51
C ALA A 45 12.26 -13.62 10.18
N LEU A 46 11.89 -13.35 8.92
CA LEU A 46 11.31 -12.08 8.51
C LEU A 46 9.86 -11.98 8.99
N LEU A 47 9.05 -13.03 8.79
CA LEU A 47 7.64 -13.08 9.16
C LEU A 47 7.42 -13.00 10.68
N ASP A 48 8.34 -13.58 11.46
CA ASP A 48 8.33 -13.52 12.92
C ASP A 48 8.77 -12.17 13.50
N SER A 49 9.29 -11.26 12.65
CA SER A 49 9.71 -9.93 13.11
C SER A 49 8.52 -9.09 13.57
N LEU A 50 8.75 -8.30 14.61
CA LEU A 50 7.75 -7.38 15.13
C LEU A 50 7.82 -6.05 14.40
N VAL A 51 6.64 -5.51 14.10
CA VAL A 51 6.45 -4.20 13.46
C VAL A 51 5.37 -3.43 14.22
N PRO A 52 5.34 -2.09 14.14
CA PRO A 52 4.28 -1.32 14.76
C PRO A 52 2.90 -1.76 14.28
N ALA A 53 1.99 -2.02 15.20
CA ALA A 53 0.60 -2.27 14.89
C ALA A 53 -0.06 -0.95 14.43
N GLY A 54 -0.98 -1.04 13.46
CA GLY A 54 -1.68 0.16 12.97
C GLY A 54 -2.45 -0.05 11.69
N PHE A 55 -2.12 -1.10 10.93
CA PHE A 55 -2.90 -1.52 9.78
C PHE A 55 -4.26 -2.05 10.25
N ASN A 56 -5.34 -1.55 9.66
CA ASN A 56 -6.70 -1.97 9.95
C ASN A 56 -7.33 -2.54 8.68
N GLN A 57 -7.53 -3.86 8.66
CA GLN A 57 -8.08 -4.55 7.50
C GLN A 57 -9.48 -4.06 7.10
N ASP A 58 -10.35 -3.73 8.06
CA ASP A 58 -11.71 -3.30 7.77
C ASP A 58 -11.74 -1.89 7.17
N ARG A 59 -10.90 -0.98 7.68
CA ARG A 59 -10.69 0.35 7.09
C ARG A 59 -10.09 0.24 5.69
N CYS A 60 -9.11 -0.64 5.51
CA CYS A 60 -8.46 -0.86 4.22
C CYS A 60 -9.44 -1.38 3.17
N ARG A 61 -10.33 -2.31 3.53
CA ARG A 61 -11.36 -2.83 2.61
C ARG A 61 -12.40 -1.79 2.20
N ALA A 62 -12.60 -0.75 3.01
CA ALA A 62 -13.60 0.28 2.77
C ALA A 62 -13.11 1.38 1.81
N ASP A 63 -11.85 1.82 1.97
CA ASP A 63 -11.30 2.93 1.19
C ASP A 63 -9.89 2.59 0.64
N GLY A 64 -8.98 2.07 1.46
CA GLY A 64 -7.66 1.58 1.03
C GLY A 64 -6.48 2.52 1.30
N PRO A 65 -6.44 3.77 0.78
CA PRO A 65 -5.27 4.65 0.82
C PRO A 65 -4.59 4.81 2.18
N GLU A 66 -5.35 5.02 3.26
CA GLU A 66 -4.78 5.21 4.61
C GLU A 66 -3.94 4.00 5.04
N ASP A 67 -4.48 2.79 4.89
CA ASP A 67 -3.82 1.56 5.28
C ASP A 67 -2.68 1.16 4.32
N PHE A 68 -2.78 1.50 3.03
CA PHE A 68 -1.63 1.37 2.11
C PHE A 68 -0.50 2.34 2.45
N CYS A 69 -0.80 3.55 2.95
CA CYS A 69 0.19 4.48 3.49
C CYS A 69 0.84 3.94 4.77
N ILE A 70 0.05 3.39 5.70
CA ILE A 70 0.55 2.77 6.94
C ILE A 70 1.50 1.62 6.62
N ALA A 71 1.08 0.69 5.74
CA ALA A 71 1.90 -0.43 5.31
C ALA A 71 3.20 0.06 4.65
N GLU A 72 3.14 1.06 3.77
CA GLU A 72 4.34 1.62 3.14
C GLU A 72 5.32 2.21 4.15
N THR A 73 4.82 2.92 5.15
CA THR A 73 5.62 3.54 6.21
C THR A 73 6.31 2.46 7.04
N ILE A 74 5.57 1.45 7.51
CA ILE A 74 6.10 0.34 8.30
C ILE A 74 7.15 -0.44 7.50
N LEU A 75 6.82 -0.86 6.27
CA LEU A 75 7.72 -1.66 5.44
C LEU A 75 8.98 -0.89 5.00
N SER A 76 8.90 0.45 4.95
CA SER A 76 10.06 1.31 4.64
C SER A 76 11.05 1.41 5.79
N ALA A 77 10.60 1.24 7.03
CA ALA A 77 11.44 1.28 8.22
C ALA A 77 12.25 -0.02 8.44
N ILE A 78 11.85 -1.14 7.81
CA ILE A 78 12.55 -2.42 7.93
C ILE A 78 13.94 -2.33 7.28
N SER A 79 14.99 -2.49 8.10
CA SER A 79 16.38 -2.41 7.63
C SER A 79 16.78 -3.61 6.77
N HIS A 80 17.52 -3.32 5.70
CA HIS A 80 18.02 -4.36 4.79
C HIS A 80 19.09 -5.26 5.41
N THR A 81 19.74 -4.80 6.47
CA THR A 81 20.88 -5.50 7.08
C THR A 81 20.48 -6.54 8.11
N GLN A 82 19.20 -6.59 8.51
CA GLN A 82 18.75 -7.37 9.66
C GLN A 82 18.46 -8.84 9.34
N PHE A 83 18.08 -9.17 8.09
CA PHE A 83 17.50 -10.48 7.80
C PHE A 83 18.25 -11.36 6.81
N GLY A 84 19.29 -10.89 6.10
CA GLY A 84 20.11 -11.74 5.20
C GLY A 84 19.36 -12.44 4.04
N ILE A 85 18.04 -12.28 3.95
CA ILE A 85 17.10 -12.84 2.98
C ILE A 85 17.08 -11.95 1.73
N PRO A 86 16.77 -12.48 0.53
CA PRO A 86 16.50 -11.66 -0.64
C PRO A 86 15.30 -10.72 -0.40
N LEU A 87 15.60 -9.51 0.09
CA LEU A 87 14.64 -8.41 0.26
C LEU A 87 14.11 -7.85 -1.07
N ASN A 88 14.40 -8.51 -2.19
CA ASN A 88 13.93 -8.06 -3.51
C ASN A 88 12.39 -8.04 -3.58
N THR A 89 11.72 -9.04 -2.99
CA THR A 89 10.27 -9.16 -2.95
C THR A 89 9.65 -8.12 -1.99
N LEU A 90 10.18 -7.98 -0.76
CA LEU A 90 9.69 -6.93 0.17
C LEU A 90 9.95 -5.51 -0.37
N SER A 91 11.11 -5.29 -1.00
CA SER A 91 11.44 -4.03 -1.67
C SER A 91 10.50 -3.71 -2.82
N LYS A 92 10.04 -4.75 -3.53
CA LYS A 92 9.07 -4.61 -4.61
C LYS A 92 7.71 -4.18 -4.06
N ILE A 93 7.23 -4.80 -2.98
CA ILE A 93 6.00 -4.37 -2.28
C ILE A 93 6.11 -2.90 -1.89
N ARG A 94 7.18 -2.52 -1.17
CA ARG A 94 7.44 -1.13 -0.76
C ARG A 94 7.42 -0.16 -1.94
N ARG A 95 8.11 -0.49 -3.02
CA ARG A 95 8.17 0.35 -4.23
C ARG A 95 6.78 0.54 -4.85
N VAL A 96 5.99 -0.52 -4.93
CA VAL A 96 4.66 -0.46 -5.54
C VAL A 96 3.69 0.30 -4.64
N LEU A 97 3.74 0.10 -3.32
CA LEU A 97 2.99 0.92 -2.37
C LEU A 97 3.35 2.41 -2.48
N ASN A 98 4.65 2.74 -2.59
CA ASN A 98 5.08 4.13 -2.79
C ASN A 98 4.54 4.73 -4.11
N GLN A 99 4.42 3.91 -5.16
CA GLN A 99 3.81 4.33 -6.43
C GLN A 99 2.31 4.55 -6.27
N TYR A 100 1.59 3.61 -5.65
CA TYR A 100 0.17 3.72 -5.36
C TYR A 100 -0.14 4.97 -4.52
N ASN A 101 0.58 5.18 -3.42
CA ASN A 101 0.39 6.31 -2.50
C ASN A 101 0.68 7.68 -3.15
N LYS A 102 1.42 7.74 -4.27
CA LYS A 102 1.59 8.97 -5.06
C LYS A 102 0.33 9.37 -5.82
N PHE A 103 -0.49 8.40 -6.20
CA PHE A 103 -1.78 8.62 -6.86
C PHE A 103 -2.92 8.80 -5.85
N HIS A 104 -2.79 8.22 -4.65
CA HIS A 104 -3.74 8.36 -3.55
C HIS A 104 -3.08 9.02 -2.32
N PRO A 105 -2.71 10.31 -2.39
CA PRO A 105 -2.01 10.97 -1.30
C PRO A 105 -2.89 11.06 -0.07
N THR A 106 -2.41 10.52 1.04
CA THR A 106 -3.04 10.59 2.35
C THR A 106 -1.99 10.78 3.43
N ASN A 107 -2.38 11.39 4.55
CA ASN A 107 -1.53 11.51 5.73
C ASN A 107 -1.85 10.34 6.66
N CYS A 108 -0.98 9.34 6.69
CA CYS A 108 -1.05 8.30 7.71
C CYS A 108 -0.13 8.61 8.89
N THR A 109 -0.48 8.09 10.07
CA THR A 109 0.37 8.16 11.27
C THR A 109 0.60 6.75 11.77
N VAL A 110 1.87 6.35 11.86
CA VAL A 110 2.29 5.11 12.54
C VAL A 110 2.76 5.51 13.93
N LYS A 111 2.14 4.95 14.97
CA LYS A 111 2.55 5.21 16.36
C LYS A 111 3.59 4.17 16.74
N GLU A 112 4.76 4.62 17.19
CA GLU A 112 5.87 3.73 17.58
C GLU A 112 5.72 3.16 19.01
N ASN A 113 4.75 3.64 19.79
CA ASN A 113 4.78 3.52 21.26
C ASN A 113 3.62 2.68 21.82
N ASP A 114 3.55 1.37 21.54
CA ASP A 114 3.28 0.32 22.55
C ASP A 114 2.68 -0.98 21.97
N ASP A 115 2.02 -0.93 20.81
CA ASP A 115 1.43 -2.13 20.18
C ASP A 115 2.27 -2.59 18.97
N GLU A 116 2.72 -3.84 19.00
CA GLU A 116 3.44 -4.50 17.91
C GLU A 116 2.64 -5.70 17.40
N GLU A 117 2.76 -5.99 16.11
CA GLU A 117 2.24 -7.21 15.47
C GLU A 117 3.37 -7.94 14.74
N GLN A 118 3.16 -9.22 14.43
CA GLN A 118 4.07 -9.93 13.55
C GLN A 118 3.95 -9.38 12.13
N LEU A 119 5.07 -9.25 11.42
CA LEU A 119 5.07 -8.88 10.00
C LEU A 119 4.20 -9.84 9.16
N HIS A 120 4.09 -11.10 9.60
CA HIS A 120 3.12 -12.05 9.07
C HIS A 120 1.68 -11.50 9.00
N ASP A 121 1.20 -10.89 10.08
CA ASP A 121 -0.18 -10.43 10.20
C ASP A 121 -0.39 -9.19 9.33
N LEU A 122 0.57 -8.25 9.34
CA LEU A 122 0.58 -7.10 8.43
C LEU A 122 0.51 -7.55 6.95
N LEU A 123 1.37 -8.49 6.54
CA LEU A 123 1.41 -8.95 5.14
C LEU A 123 0.15 -9.74 4.75
N THR A 124 -0.44 -10.49 5.69
CA THR A 124 -1.71 -11.19 5.48
C THR A 124 -2.84 -10.20 5.22
N ASN A 125 -2.97 -9.20 6.10
CA ASN A 125 -3.99 -8.17 6.00
C ASN A 125 -3.81 -7.30 4.75
N LEU A 126 -2.57 -6.96 4.40
CA LEU A 126 -2.23 -6.24 3.17
C LEU A 126 -2.62 -7.04 1.92
N CYS A 127 -2.29 -8.33 1.88
CA CYS A 127 -2.64 -9.21 0.75
C CYS A 127 -4.15 -9.24 0.51
N ILE A 128 -4.92 -9.46 1.58
CA ILE A 128 -6.39 -9.49 1.54
C ILE A 128 -6.94 -8.14 1.08
N CYS A 129 -6.46 -7.03 1.64
CA CYS A 129 -6.93 -5.71 1.27
C CYS A 129 -6.67 -5.42 -0.21
N SER A 130 -5.46 -5.67 -0.71
CA SER A 130 -5.13 -5.47 -2.12
C SER A 130 -6.01 -6.27 -3.06
N GLN A 131 -6.40 -7.50 -2.71
CA GLN A 131 -7.33 -8.30 -3.52
C GLN A 131 -8.75 -7.73 -3.54
N VAL A 132 -9.25 -7.26 -2.38
CA VAL A 132 -10.59 -6.66 -2.26
C VAL A 132 -10.67 -5.36 -3.04
N VAL A 133 -9.73 -4.43 -2.82
CA VAL A 133 -9.70 -3.14 -3.53
C VAL A 133 -9.52 -3.35 -5.03
N ASN A 134 -8.64 -4.28 -5.44
CA ASN A 134 -8.46 -4.60 -6.86
C ASN A 134 -9.75 -5.09 -7.52
N SER A 135 -10.53 -5.91 -6.81
CA SER A 135 -11.80 -6.46 -7.30
C SER A 135 -12.91 -5.41 -7.41
N GLN A 136 -12.82 -4.29 -6.68
CA GLN A 136 -13.74 -3.16 -6.80
C GLN A 136 -13.44 -2.28 -8.03
N LEU A 137 -12.19 -2.31 -8.52
CA LEU A 137 -11.74 -1.55 -9.68
C LEU A 137 -11.98 -2.28 -11.02
N CYS A 138 -12.25 -3.58 -10.99
CA CYS A 138 -12.53 -4.43 -12.16
C CYS A 138 -14.03 -4.50 -12.48
#